data_AF-A0A166ZQU2-F1
#
_entry.id   AF-A0A166ZQU2-F1
#
_cell.length_a   1.000
_cell.length_b   1.000
_cell.length_c   1.000
_cell.angle_alpha   90.00
_cell.angle_beta   90.00
_cell.angle_gamma   90.00
#
_symmetry.space_group_name_H-M   'P 1'
#
loop_
_entity.id
_entity.type
_entity.pdbx_description
1 polymer ?
#
loop_
_entity_poly.entity_id
_entity_poly.type
_entity_poly.pdbx_seq_one_letter_code
_entity_poly.pdbx_strand_id
1 'polypeptide(L)'
;LLGVALACFANSGPPSRSNLFSTASSASQATLRSRQTVTMKFTTVLAGLLAAITHVQAAAVVAHFMLINTKNYTLTDFEDDFKLAKEAHIDAFALNMGLTDPHTAEALEDAFAAAKTVGFQLFFSFDYNGGYLGGKPWPKETILEMGNKYFKREEYFKYAEKPVASTFEGTENAKDWIEIKEKTGAFFIPDWSSISPEEALGLADGVADGLFSWNAWPIGDQDMTSKSDAAYEWALKGKPYMMPVSPWFYTNLPGYNKNWVWRGDDLWYDRWTQVMEIMPTFVQIISWNDYGESHHIGPVRSNALEAFEVGKAPFNYALDHPHDGWRHALPYLIDSYKSAVQPEIKTESLTTWYRSSPALACKDGGTTANTAAHSQKVLSPAEVVKDKIFYSALLTSAAEITVSVGGKSQKGNWTSTPDKGRGMYHGSIPFLGTGDVVITMTKYGTEIAKIEGKKIADECPGGITNWNAWVAASDALHVEDPNPTPTQTGDGPKSTASGDDDSAATSLSRSSLICVVVALASIVVAGVV
;
A
#
# COMPACT_ATOMS: atom_id res chain seq x y z
N LEU A 1 20.65 -35.49 56.90
CA LEU A 1 20.34 -36.80 57.53
C LEU A 1 18.86 -36.80 57.91
N LEU A 2 18.10 -37.70 57.28
CA LEU A 2 16.71 -38.04 57.64
C LEU A 2 16.65 -38.69 59.04
N GLY A 3 15.49 -38.63 59.68
CA GLY A 3 15.12 -39.43 60.85
C GLY A 3 13.92 -38.83 61.60
N VAL A 4 12.68 -38.98 61.12
CA VAL A 4 11.74 -40.10 61.37
C VAL A 4 11.06 -40.05 62.75
N ALA A 5 9.72 -40.01 62.77
CA ALA A 5 8.89 -40.68 63.79
C ALA A 5 7.46 -40.96 63.28
N LEU A 6 7.17 -42.26 63.14
CA LEU A 6 5.88 -42.98 63.27
C LEU A 6 5.21 -42.70 64.64
N ALA A 7 3.97 -43.01 64.99
CA ALA A 7 2.77 -43.57 64.35
C ALA A 7 1.59 -43.47 65.37
N CYS A 8 0.37 -43.52 64.85
CA CYS A 8 -0.90 -44.11 65.35
C CYS A 8 -1.16 -44.28 66.87
N PHE A 9 -2.38 -43.95 67.32
CA PHE A 9 -3.43 -44.92 67.71
C PHE A 9 -4.77 -44.23 67.96
N ALA A 10 -5.86 -44.98 67.77
CA ALA A 10 -7.25 -44.52 67.75
C ALA A 10 -8.05 -44.87 69.02
N ASN A 11 -9.09 -44.07 69.26
CA ASN A 11 -10.47 -44.40 69.67
C ASN A 11 -10.99 -44.03 71.09
N SER A 12 -12.02 -43.15 71.06
CA SER A 12 -13.30 -43.09 71.85
C SER A 12 -13.27 -43.25 73.39
N GLY A 13 -13.56 -42.27 74.25
CA GLY A 13 -14.79 -41.46 74.53
C GLY A 13 -15.19 -41.67 76.03
N PRO A 14 -16.22 -41.05 76.72
CA PRO A 14 -17.03 -39.81 76.63
C PRO A 14 -17.15 -39.08 78.04
N PRO A 15 -18.21 -38.35 78.48
CA PRO A 15 -19.03 -37.27 77.89
C PRO A 15 -19.10 -35.93 78.72
N SER A 16 -19.66 -34.90 78.07
CA SER A 16 -20.45 -33.75 78.60
C SER A 16 -19.74 -32.53 79.25
N ARG A 17 -19.91 -31.34 78.65
CA ARG A 17 -20.84 -30.27 79.11
C ARG A 17 -20.66 -28.94 78.32
N SER A 18 -21.81 -28.42 77.90
CA SER A 18 -22.23 -27.00 77.76
C SER A 18 -21.39 -25.95 77.01
N ASN A 19 -22.07 -25.42 75.97
CA ASN A 19 -22.33 -24.01 75.65
C ASN A 19 -21.38 -23.18 74.77
N LEU A 20 -22.03 -22.66 73.71
CA LEU A 20 -21.93 -21.36 73.04
C LEU A 20 -21.16 -21.26 71.70
N PHE A 21 -21.83 -20.54 70.79
CA PHE A 21 -21.47 -20.06 69.44
C PHE A 21 -21.77 -20.94 68.22
N SER A 22 -22.94 -20.67 67.62
CA SER A 22 -23.28 -20.94 66.22
C SER A 22 -23.61 -19.59 65.57
N THR A 23 -22.78 -19.12 64.63
CA THR A 23 -23.13 -18.30 63.45
C THR A 23 -21.86 -17.91 62.69
N ALA A 24 -21.32 -18.81 61.85
CA ALA A 24 -20.37 -18.45 60.80
C ALA A 24 -20.18 -19.63 59.81
N SER A 25 -21.14 -19.86 58.90
CA SER A 25 -20.94 -20.87 57.84
C SER A 25 -21.60 -20.53 56.49
N SER A 26 -22.46 -19.52 56.40
CA SER A 26 -23.14 -19.20 55.13
C SER A 26 -22.45 -18.10 54.29
N ALA A 27 -21.64 -17.23 54.90
CA ALA A 27 -20.99 -16.12 54.19
C ALA A 27 -19.77 -16.54 53.35
N SER A 28 -19.05 -17.59 53.74
CA SER A 28 -17.80 -17.99 53.08
C SER A 28 -18.00 -18.70 51.74
N GLN A 29 -19.11 -19.42 51.55
CA GLN A 29 -19.38 -20.15 50.28
C GLN A 29 -19.98 -19.25 49.19
N ALA A 30 -20.76 -18.23 49.56
CA ALA A 30 -21.29 -17.25 48.61
C ALA A 30 -20.19 -16.35 48.03
N THR A 31 -19.22 -15.97 48.85
CA THR A 31 -18.09 -15.10 48.45
C THR A 31 -17.09 -15.82 47.52
N LEU A 32 -16.95 -17.14 47.65
CA LEU A 32 -16.08 -17.94 46.77
C LEU A 32 -16.70 -18.16 45.38
N ARG A 33 -18.02 -18.41 45.31
CA ARG A 33 -18.76 -18.52 44.05
C ARG A 33 -18.88 -17.19 43.31
N SER A 34 -19.08 -16.07 44.00
CA SER A 34 -19.12 -14.76 43.34
C SER A 34 -17.74 -14.36 42.79
N ARG A 35 -16.65 -14.62 43.51
CA ARG A 35 -15.29 -14.42 43.00
C ARG A 35 -15.00 -15.27 41.77
N GLN A 36 -15.32 -16.56 41.76
CA GLN A 36 -15.11 -17.41 40.56
C GLN A 36 -15.92 -16.93 39.34
N THR A 37 -17.16 -16.45 39.57
CA THR A 37 -18.02 -15.97 38.47
C THR A 37 -17.56 -14.62 37.92
N VAL A 38 -17.03 -13.72 38.77
CA VAL A 38 -16.47 -12.43 38.37
C VAL A 38 -15.12 -12.59 37.68
N THR A 39 -14.25 -13.47 38.17
CA THR A 39 -12.97 -13.78 37.51
C THR A 39 -13.20 -14.39 36.13
N MET A 40 -14.14 -15.32 35.98
CA MET A 40 -14.45 -15.94 34.69
C MET A 40 -15.02 -14.95 33.68
N LYS A 41 -15.90 -14.02 34.09
CA LYS A 41 -16.43 -12.95 33.22
C LYS A 41 -15.37 -11.92 32.81
N PHE A 42 -14.43 -11.57 33.70
CA PHE A 42 -13.31 -10.69 33.35
C PHE A 42 -12.35 -11.34 32.35
N THR A 43 -12.08 -12.64 32.46
CA THR A 43 -11.24 -13.34 31.47
C THR A 43 -11.92 -13.47 30.12
N THR A 44 -13.25 -13.64 30.06
CA THR A 44 -13.99 -13.70 28.78
C THR A 44 -14.11 -12.33 28.10
N VAL A 45 -14.25 -11.24 28.87
CA VAL A 45 -14.25 -9.87 28.33
C VAL A 45 -12.85 -9.44 27.89
N LEU A 46 -11.81 -9.82 28.63
CA LEU A 46 -10.42 -9.55 28.24
C LEU A 46 -10.00 -10.40 27.04
N ALA A 47 -10.42 -11.68 26.96
CA ALA A 47 -10.22 -12.50 25.76
C ALA A 47 -11.07 -12.03 24.57
N GLY A 48 -12.26 -11.46 24.81
CA GLY A 48 -13.09 -10.84 23.78
C GLY A 48 -12.53 -9.49 23.29
N LEU A 49 -11.92 -8.69 24.17
CA LEU A 49 -11.18 -7.47 23.79
C LEU A 49 -9.86 -7.82 23.11
N LEU A 50 -9.10 -8.82 23.58
CA LEU A 50 -7.93 -9.31 22.86
C LEU A 50 -8.32 -9.95 21.52
N ALA A 51 -9.44 -10.68 21.43
CA ALA A 51 -9.96 -11.21 20.16
C ALA A 51 -10.42 -10.10 19.20
N ALA A 52 -10.99 -9.00 19.74
CA ALA A 52 -11.34 -7.81 18.98
C ALA A 52 -10.12 -6.98 18.57
N ILE A 53 -9.01 -7.06 19.32
CA ILE A 53 -7.70 -6.47 18.98
C ILE A 53 -6.91 -7.40 18.03
N THR A 54 -7.23 -8.70 17.96
CA THR A 54 -6.57 -9.68 17.08
C THR A 54 -7.37 -10.01 15.82
N HIS A 55 -8.46 -9.30 15.51
CA HIS A 55 -8.79 -9.10 14.11
C HIS A 55 -7.76 -8.13 13.53
N VAL A 56 -6.52 -8.60 13.42
CA VAL A 56 -5.62 -8.12 12.36
C VAL A 56 -6.38 -8.47 11.10
N GLN A 57 -7.15 -7.51 10.60
CA GLN A 57 -7.63 -7.52 9.24
C GLN A 57 -6.36 -7.70 8.42
N ALA A 58 -6.20 -8.86 7.79
CA ALA A 58 -4.95 -9.23 7.14
C ALA A 58 -4.76 -8.30 5.94
N ALA A 59 -4.11 -7.16 6.20
CA ALA A 59 -3.75 -6.18 5.21
C ALA A 59 -2.90 -6.86 4.14
N ALA A 60 -3.26 -6.68 2.87
CA ALA A 60 -2.52 -7.24 1.76
C ALA A 60 -2.13 -6.15 0.77
N VAL A 61 -0.95 -6.30 0.17
CA VAL A 61 -0.48 -5.44 -0.91
C VAL A 61 -0.32 -6.30 -2.15
N VAL A 62 -1.08 -6.00 -3.18
CA VAL A 62 -1.04 -6.71 -4.46
C VAL A 62 -0.59 -5.76 -5.57
N ALA A 63 -0.16 -6.28 -6.71
CA ALA A 63 0.17 -5.45 -7.87
C ALA A 63 -0.59 -5.89 -9.11
N HIS A 64 -1.07 -4.91 -9.88
CA HIS A 64 -1.73 -5.12 -11.16
C HIS A 64 -0.71 -5.63 -12.19
N PHE A 65 -0.98 -6.78 -12.81
CA PHE A 65 -0.05 -7.42 -13.73
C PHE A 65 -0.74 -7.68 -15.07
N MET A 66 -0.29 -6.97 -16.11
CA MET A 66 -0.79 -7.08 -17.48
C MET A 66 -0.30 -8.37 -18.11
N LEU A 67 -1.16 -9.40 -18.15
CA LEU A 67 -0.83 -10.68 -18.75
C LEU A 67 -0.65 -10.57 -20.27
N ILE A 68 -1.33 -9.61 -20.90
CA ILE A 68 -1.16 -9.31 -22.32
C ILE A 68 0.28 -8.92 -22.69
N ASN A 69 1.06 -8.36 -21.75
CA ASN A 69 2.44 -7.96 -22.00
C ASN A 69 3.43 -9.15 -21.92
N THR A 70 2.97 -10.36 -21.61
CA THR A 70 3.84 -11.53 -21.40
C THR A 70 3.90 -12.51 -22.56
N LYS A 71 3.43 -12.13 -23.75
CA LYS A 71 3.39 -13.01 -24.93
C LYS A 71 4.73 -13.69 -25.24
N ASN A 72 5.84 -12.97 -25.05
CA ASN A 72 7.19 -13.48 -25.29
C ASN A 72 7.96 -13.76 -23.99
N TYR A 73 7.27 -13.88 -22.85
CA TYR A 73 7.93 -14.27 -21.60
C TYR A 73 8.37 -15.71 -21.67
N THR A 74 9.48 -15.98 -21.00
CA THR A 74 9.86 -17.32 -20.58
C THR A 74 9.36 -17.59 -19.16
N LEU A 75 9.36 -18.85 -18.73
CA LEU A 75 9.09 -19.20 -17.33
C LEU A 75 10.01 -18.44 -16.36
N THR A 76 11.29 -18.27 -16.73
CA THR A 76 12.27 -17.52 -15.93
C THR A 76 11.92 -16.04 -15.80
N ASP A 77 11.30 -15.42 -16.82
CA ASP A 77 10.86 -14.03 -16.73
C ASP A 77 9.75 -13.87 -15.67
N PHE A 78 8.79 -14.80 -15.65
CA PHE A 78 7.77 -14.84 -14.58
C PHE A 78 8.39 -15.08 -13.20
N GLU A 79 9.31 -16.05 -13.08
CA GLU A 79 9.96 -16.33 -11.80
C GLU A 79 10.75 -15.14 -11.27
N ASP A 80 11.44 -14.42 -12.15
CA ASP A 80 12.20 -13.22 -11.80
C ASP A 80 11.27 -12.10 -11.31
N ASP A 81 10.16 -11.84 -12.02
CA ASP A 81 9.14 -10.88 -11.57
C ASP A 81 8.58 -11.24 -10.19
N PHE A 82 8.27 -12.52 -9.94
CA PHE A 82 7.74 -12.96 -8.65
C PHE A 82 8.77 -12.88 -7.52
N LYS A 83 10.06 -13.11 -7.80
CA LYS A 83 11.15 -12.92 -6.83
C LYS A 83 11.29 -11.45 -6.45
N LEU A 84 11.31 -10.56 -7.44
CA LEU A 84 11.38 -9.11 -7.22
C LEU A 84 10.15 -8.58 -6.48
N ALA A 85 8.96 -9.12 -6.76
CA ALA A 85 7.75 -8.75 -6.03
C ALA A 85 7.82 -9.15 -4.55
N LYS A 86 8.31 -10.37 -4.26
CA LYS A 86 8.54 -10.82 -2.88
C LYS A 86 9.59 -9.99 -2.16
N GLU A 87 10.68 -9.64 -2.84
CA GLU A 87 11.70 -8.73 -2.31
C GLU A 87 11.11 -7.37 -1.96
N ALA A 88 10.17 -6.87 -2.78
CA ALA A 88 9.42 -5.65 -2.50
C ALA A 88 8.28 -5.82 -1.47
N HIS A 89 8.10 -7.02 -0.89
CA HIS A 89 7.04 -7.39 0.06
C HIS A 89 5.60 -7.35 -0.50
N ILE A 90 5.44 -7.46 -1.81
CA ILE A 90 4.13 -7.61 -2.45
C ILE A 90 3.65 -9.05 -2.22
N ASP A 91 2.37 -9.22 -1.86
CA ASP A 91 1.77 -10.49 -1.48
C ASP A 91 1.31 -11.32 -2.69
N ALA A 92 0.78 -10.67 -3.72
CA ALA A 92 0.27 -11.33 -4.91
C ALA A 92 0.21 -10.41 -6.14
N PHE A 93 0.08 -11.01 -7.32
CA PHE A 93 -0.31 -10.27 -8.53
C PHE A 93 -1.78 -10.47 -8.88
N ALA A 94 -2.45 -9.35 -9.21
CA ALA A 94 -3.74 -9.30 -9.85
C ALA A 94 -3.52 -9.44 -11.37
N LEU A 95 -3.69 -10.65 -11.90
CA LEU A 95 -3.50 -10.94 -13.32
C LEU A 95 -4.61 -10.30 -14.15
N ASN A 96 -4.34 -9.15 -14.75
CA ASN A 96 -5.21 -8.50 -15.72
C ASN A 96 -5.17 -9.25 -17.05
N MET A 97 -6.36 -9.59 -17.53
CA MET A 97 -6.54 -10.26 -18.80
C MET A 97 -7.86 -9.83 -19.46
N GLY A 98 -7.78 -9.46 -20.73
CA GLY A 98 -8.94 -9.24 -21.59
C GLY A 98 -9.40 -10.55 -22.24
N LEU A 99 -10.70 -10.68 -22.49
CA LEU A 99 -11.26 -11.87 -23.14
C LEU A 99 -10.66 -12.13 -24.53
N THR A 100 -10.27 -11.05 -25.23
CA THR A 100 -9.80 -11.10 -26.61
C THR A 100 -8.27 -11.22 -26.72
N ASP A 101 -7.57 -11.41 -25.60
CA ASP A 101 -6.12 -11.57 -25.59
C ASP A 101 -5.70 -12.92 -26.18
N PRO A 102 -4.71 -12.96 -27.10
CA PRO A 102 -4.44 -14.14 -27.91
C PRO A 102 -3.72 -15.28 -27.18
N HIS A 103 -3.02 -14.98 -26.08
CA HIS A 103 -2.11 -15.94 -25.40
C HIS A 103 -2.44 -16.17 -23.91
N THR A 104 -3.62 -15.73 -23.44
CA THR A 104 -4.02 -15.83 -22.03
C THR A 104 -3.91 -17.25 -21.47
N ALA A 105 -4.38 -18.26 -22.22
CA ALA A 105 -4.38 -19.64 -21.73
C ALA A 105 -2.96 -20.18 -21.45
N GLU A 106 -2.00 -19.88 -22.34
CA GLU A 106 -0.60 -20.31 -22.23
C GLU A 106 0.11 -19.55 -21.10
N ALA A 107 -0.03 -18.22 -21.09
CA ALA A 107 0.57 -17.39 -20.04
C ALA A 107 0.06 -17.71 -18.64
N LEU A 108 -1.21 -18.13 -18.49
CA LEU A 108 -1.72 -18.57 -17.20
C LEU A 108 -1.07 -19.87 -16.71
N GLU A 109 -0.77 -20.83 -17.59
CA GLU A 109 -0.07 -22.05 -17.14
C GLU A 109 1.37 -21.74 -16.71
N ASP A 110 2.08 -20.92 -17.49
CA ASP A 110 3.44 -20.51 -17.16
C ASP A 110 3.49 -19.68 -15.87
N ALA A 111 2.58 -18.71 -15.71
CA ALA A 111 2.50 -17.89 -14.51
C ALA A 111 2.24 -18.74 -13.26
N PHE A 112 1.28 -19.67 -13.29
CA PHE A 112 1.02 -20.53 -12.12
C PHE A 112 2.15 -21.54 -11.86
N ALA A 113 2.83 -22.02 -12.91
CA ALA A 113 4.00 -22.87 -12.75
C ALA A 113 5.16 -22.12 -12.08
N ALA A 114 5.46 -20.90 -12.52
CA ALA A 114 6.48 -20.04 -11.91
C ALA A 114 6.11 -19.65 -10.47
N ALA A 115 4.83 -19.33 -10.22
CA ALA A 115 4.35 -18.97 -8.89
C ALA A 115 4.52 -20.12 -7.90
N LYS A 116 4.29 -21.35 -8.34
CA LYS A 116 4.56 -22.56 -7.56
C LYS A 116 6.04 -22.70 -7.22
N THR A 117 6.91 -22.54 -8.21
CA THR A 117 8.36 -22.64 -8.02
C THR A 117 8.89 -21.61 -7.03
N VAL A 118 8.41 -20.37 -7.11
CA VAL A 118 8.88 -19.24 -6.28
C VAL A 118 8.16 -19.18 -4.92
N GLY A 119 7.00 -19.81 -4.79
CA GLY A 119 6.09 -19.64 -3.65
C GLY A 119 5.54 -18.22 -3.61
N PHE A 120 4.89 -17.80 -4.70
CA PHE A 120 4.22 -16.52 -4.87
C PHE A 120 2.74 -16.74 -5.18
N GLN A 121 1.89 -15.74 -4.93
CA GLN A 121 0.44 -15.89 -5.12
C GLN A 121 -0.09 -15.04 -6.28
N LEU A 122 -1.13 -15.54 -6.94
CA LEU A 122 -1.76 -14.91 -8.10
C LEU A 122 -3.29 -14.95 -7.94
N PHE A 123 -3.99 -13.93 -8.42
CA PHE A 123 -5.44 -14.00 -8.59
C PHE A 123 -5.89 -13.33 -9.88
N PHE A 124 -7.14 -13.53 -10.25
CA PHE A 124 -7.68 -13.05 -11.53
C PHE A 124 -8.32 -11.68 -11.38
N SER A 125 -7.88 -10.77 -12.26
CA SER A 125 -8.50 -9.47 -12.54
C SER A 125 -9.05 -9.52 -13.96
N PHE A 126 -10.33 -9.84 -14.10
CA PHE A 126 -10.95 -9.96 -15.42
C PHE A 126 -11.21 -8.57 -15.99
N ASP A 127 -10.57 -8.25 -17.11
CA ASP A 127 -10.76 -6.96 -17.76
C ASP A 127 -11.94 -7.02 -18.72
N TYR A 128 -13.03 -6.29 -18.41
CA TYR A 128 -14.25 -6.28 -19.22
C TYR A 128 -14.20 -5.24 -20.34
N ASN A 129 -13.30 -4.26 -20.23
CA ASN A 129 -13.15 -3.14 -21.17
C ASN A 129 -11.85 -3.21 -21.99
N GLY A 130 -10.92 -4.07 -21.61
CA GLY A 130 -9.63 -4.30 -22.23
C GLY A 130 -9.58 -5.57 -23.09
N GLY A 131 -8.48 -5.70 -23.82
CA GLY A 131 -8.18 -6.86 -24.65
C GLY A 131 -7.64 -6.49 -26.03
N TYR A 132 -6.86 -7.40 -26.61
CA TYR A 132 -6.16 -7.20 -27.89
C TYR A 132 -7.06 -6.79 -29.07
N LEU A 133 -8.29 -7.34 -29.14
CA LEU A 133 -9.27 -7.02 -30.19
C LEU A 133 -10.43 -6.16 -29.67
N GLY A 134 -10.16 -5.36 -28.63
CA GLY A 134 -11.14 -4.50 -27.95
C GLY A 134 -11.82 -5.18 -26.77
N GLY A 135 -12.34 -4.32 -25.87
CA GLY A 135 -13.05 -4.70 -24.66
C GLY A 135 -14.28 -5.56 -24.94
N LYS A 136 -14.36 -6.69 -24.24
CA LYS A 136 -15.56 -7.54 -24.21
C LYS A 136 -15.79 -8.06 -22.79
N PRO A 137 -17.05 -8.07 -22.32
CA PRO A 137 -17.35 -8.65 -21.03
C PRO A 137 -17.02 -10.15 -21.03
N TRP A 138 -16.47 -10.62 -19.92
CA TRP A 138 -16.16 -12.03 -19.75
C TRP A 138 -17.44 -12.86 -19.59
N PRO A 139 -17.64 -13.94 -20.37
CA PRO A 139 -18.77 -14.83 -20.18
C PRO A 139 -18.69 -15.52 -18.81
N LYS A 140 -19.79 -15.51 -18.07
CA LYS A 140 -19.94 -16.20 -16.77
C LYS A 140 -19.43 -17.64 -16.80
N GLU A 141 -19.78 -18.41 -17.82
CA GLU A 141 -19.38 -19.82 -17.95
C GLU A 141 -17.85 -19.97 -18.07
N THR A 142 -17.19 -19.07 -18.80
CA THR A 142 -15.73 -19.05 -18.88
C THR A 142 -15.09 -18.75 -17.53
N ILE A 143 -15.66 -17.82 -16.75
CA ILE A 143 -15.18 -17.53 -15.38
C ILE A 143 -15.37 -18.76 -14.48
N LEU A 144 -16.50 -19.49 -14.59
CA LEU A 144 -16.74 -20.72 -13.83
C LEU A 144 -15.74 -21.83 -14.19
N GLU A 145 -15.43 -22.02 -15.47
CA GLU A 145 -14.41 -22.97 -15.94
C GLU A 145 -13.03 -22.63 -15.37
N MET A 146 -12.64 -21.35 -15.45
CA MET A 146 -11.38 -20.87 -14.87
C MET A 146 -11.36 -21.02 -13.34
N GLY A 147 -12.47 -20.72 -12.67
CA GLY A 147 -12.62 -20.92 -11.23
C GLY A 147 -12.42 -22.38 -10.82
N ASN A 148 -13.02 -23.32 -11.55
CA ASN A 148 -12.85 -24.75 -11.31
C ASN A 148 -11.39 -25.22 -11.46
N LYS A 149 -10.64 -24.61 -12.39
CA LYS A 149 -9.25 -24.97 -12.70
C LYS A 149 -8.23 -24.34 -11.76
N TYR A 150 -8.42 -23.08 -11.38
CA TYR A 150 -7.37 -22.28 -10.73
C TYR A 150 -7.66 -21.91 -9.28
N PHE A 151 -8.91 -21.65 -8.87
CA PHE A 151 -9.21 -21.10 -7.53
C PHE A 151 -8.81 -22.01 -6.36
N LYS A 152 -8.66 -23.31 -6.64
CA LYS A 152 -8.27 -24.33 -5.65
C LYS A 152 -6.76 -24.56 -5.59
N ARG A 153 -5.98 -23.96 -6.49
CA ARG A 153 -4.52 -24.07 -6.50
C ARG A 153 -3.94 -23.42 -5.23
N GLU A 154 -2.81 -23.91 -4.74
CA GLU A 154 -2.16 -23.40 -3.52
C GLU A 154 -1.57 -22.00 -3.76
N GLU A 155 -1.17 -21.75 -5.01
CA GLU A 155 -0.61 -20.50 -5.51
C GLU A 155 -1.71 -19.46 -5.82
N TYR A 156 -2.99 -19.81 -5.67
CA TYR A 156 -4.09 -18.87 -5.86
C TYR A 156 -4.28 -18.03 -4.59
N PHE A 157 -4.22 -16.70 -4.72
CA PHE A 157 -4.36 -15.80 -3.58
C PHE A 157 -5.76 -15.91 -2.96
N LYS A 158 -5.81 -16.05 -1.63
CA LYS A 158 -7.05 -16.19 -0.86
C LYS A 158 -7.11 -15.15 0.23
N TYR A 159 -8.31 -14.61 0.43
CA TYR A 159 -8.62 -13.75 1.57
C TYR A 159 -9.75 -14.36 2.38
N ALA A 160 -9.56 -14.49 3.69
CA ALA A 160 -10.48 -15.21 4.57
C ALA A 160 -10.86 -16.61 4.03
N GLU A 161 -9.85 -17.38 3.60
CA GLU A 161 -9.97 -18.72 2.98
C GLU A 161 -10.74 -18.79 1.64
N LYS A 162 -11.11 -17.64 1.07
CA LYS A 162 -11.86 -17.56 -0.20
C LYS A 162 -10.95 -17.11 -1.34
N PRO A 163 -11.04 -17.72 -2.54
CA PRO A 163 -10.27 -17.28 -3.71
C PRO A 163 -10.70 -15.88 -4.09
N VAL A 164 -9.75 -14.96 -4.22
CA VAL A 164 -10.05 -13.56 -4.58
C VAL A 164 -10.26 -13.45 -6.09
N ALA A 165 -11.25 -12.68 -6.50
CA ALA A 165 -11.40 -12.28 -7.89
C ALA A 165 -11.78 -10.79 -7.96
N SER A 166 -11.26 -10.10 -8.97
CA SER A 166 -11.63 -8.72 -9.29
C SER A 166 -11.99 -8.59 -10.77
N THR A 167 -12.52 -7.43 -11.13
CA THR A 167 -12.71 -7.01 -12.51
C THR A 167 -12.17 -5.60 -12.71
N PHE A 168 -11.81 -5.25 -13.93
CA PHE A 168 -11.80 -3.86 -14.39
C PHE A 168 -13.12 -3.60 -15.09
N GLU A 169 -13.95 -2.74 -14.51
CA GLU A 169 -15.32 -2.46 -14.92
C GLU A 169 -16.22 -3.72 -14.99
N GLY A 170 -17.30 -3.67 -15.78
CA GLY A 170 -18.29 -4.75 -15.89
C GLY A 170 -19.53 -4.59 -15.00
N THR A 171 -19.92 -3.34 -14.71
CA THR A 171 -21.13 -3.02 -13.90
C THR A 171 -22.40 -3.68 -14.43
N GLU A 172 -22.56 -3.75 -15.75
CA GLU A 172 -23.69 -4.41 -16.42
C GLU A 172 -23.74 -5.94 -16.19
N ASN A 173 -22.60 -6.54 -15.82
CA ASN A 173 -22.44 -7.97 -15.57
C ASN A 173 -22.49 -8.35 -14.08
N ALA A 174 -22.77 -7.40 -13.18
CA ALA A 174 -22.78 -7.67 -11.74
C ALA A 174 -23.67 -8.86 -11.33
N LYS A 175 -24.78 -9.09 -12.04
CA LYS A 175 -25.70 -10.22 -11.76
C LYS A 175 -25.09 -11.59 -12.00
N ASP A 176 -24.15 -11.72 -12.94
CA ASP A 176 -23.46 -12.99 -13.20
C ASP A 176 -22.65 -13.45 -11.97
N TRP A 177 -22.15 -12.49 -11.20
CA TRP A 177 -21.36 -12.76 -10.00
C TRP A 177 -22.15 -13.36 -8.84
N ILE A 178 -23.48 -13.32 -8.86
CA ILE A 178 -24.31 -14.03 -7.87
C ILE A 178 -24.04 -15.55 -7.98
N GLU A 179 -24.18 -16.10 -9.19
CA GLU A 179 -23.98 -17.53 -9.44
C GLU A 179 -22.49 -17.91 -9.41
N ILE A 180 -21.59 -17.04 -9.90
CA ILE A 180 -20.14 -17.29 -9.82
C ILE A 180 -19.73 -17.46 -8.37
N LYS A 181 -20.12 -16.53 -7.48
CA LYS A 181 -19.79 -16.63 -6.05
C LYS A 181 -20.43 -17.85 -5.40
N GLU A 182 -21.70 -18.14 -5.71
CA GLU A 182 -22.39 -19.32 -5.18
C GLU A 182 -21.64 -20.62 -5.50
N LYS A 183 -21.21 -20.79 -6.75
CA LYS A 183 -20.54 -22.03 -7.20
C LYS A 183 -19.08 -22.13 -6.82
N THR A 184 -18.37 -21.00 -6.72
CA THR A 184 -16.91 -20.99 -6.56
C THR A 184 -16.46 -20.61 -5.15
N GLY A 185 -17.32 -19.96 -4.36
CA GLY A 185 -16.96 -19.40 -3.06
C GLY A 185 -16.08 -18.14 -3.13
N ALA A 186 -15.97 -17.50 -4.30
CA ALA A 186 -15.08 -16.36 -4.50
C ALA A 186 -15.35 -15.19 -3.55
N PHE A 187 -14.26 -14.56 -3.10
CA PHE A 187 -14.26 -13.23 -2.52
C PHE A 187 -14.15 -12.22 -3.67
N PHE A 188 -15.24 -11.49 -3.93
CA PHE A 188 -15.35 -10.64 -5.10
C PHE A 188 -15.16 -9.16 -4.76
N ILE A 189 -14.12 -8.54 -5.33
CA ILE A 189 -13.75 -7.13 -5.13
C ILE A 189 -13.52 -6.43 -6.48
N PRO A 190 -14.61 -6.07 -7.19
CA PRO A 190 -14.49 -5.43 -8.50
C PRO A 190 -14.02 -3.98 -8.41
N ASP A 191 -13.36 -3.52 -9.48
CA ASP A 191 -13.37 -2.11 -9.82
C ASP A 191 -14.60 -1.79 -10.68
N TRP A 192 -15.42 -0.87 -10.18
CA TRP A 192 -16.60 -0.32 -10.85
C TRP A 192 -16.57 1.21 -10.77
N SER A 193 -15.40 1.79 -10.98
CA SER A 193 -15.16 3.24 -10.84
C SER A 193 -15.88 4.11 -11.86
N SER A 194 -16.52 3.54 -12.89
CA SER A 194 -17.40 4.25 -13.82
C SER A 194 -18.68 4.81 -13.19
N ILE A 195 -19.05 4.34 -12.00
CA ILE A 195 -20.19 4.81 -11.21
C ILE A 195 -19.76 5.14 -9.78
N SER A 196 -20.64 5.77 -8.99
CA SER A 196 -20.32 6.09 -7.59
C SER A 196 -20.13 4.82 -6.75
N PRO A 197 -19.28 4.83 -5.71
CA PRO A 197 -19.08 3.65 -4.86
C PRO A 197 -20.37 3.20 -4.15
N GLU A 198 -21.30 4.12 -3.83
CA GLU A 198 -22.62 3.76 -3.31
C GLU A 198 -23.48 3.00 -4.33
N GLU A 199 -23.50 3.44 -5.59
CA GLU A 199 -24.20 2.75 -6.67
C GLU A 199 -23.57 1.39 -6.97
N ALA A 200 -22.22 1.35 -7.05
CA ALA A 200 -21.45 0.12 -7.25
C ALA A 200 -21.75 -0.93 -6.18
N LEU A 201 -21.76 -0.53 -4.90
CA LEU A 201 -22.07 -1.44 -3.81
C LEU A 201 -23.52 -1.92 -3.82
N GLY A 202 -24.43 -1.15 -4.42
CA GLY A 202 -25.85 -1.53 -4.56
C GLY A 202 -26.13 -2.52 -5.69
N LEU A 203 -25.18 -2.72 -6.63
CA LEU A 203 -25.39 -3.60 -7.77
C LEU A 203 -25.63 -5.06 -7.35
N ALA A 204 -26.55 -5.71 -8.07
CA ALA A 204 -26.91 -7.12 -7.89
C ALA A 204 -27.17 -7.50 -6.42
N ASP A 205 -27.96 -6.66 -5.72
CA ASP A 205 -28.32 -6.82 -4.31
C ASP A 205 -27.11 -6.90 -3.36
N GLY A 206 -26.03 -6.18 -3.68
CA GLY A 206 -24.83 -6.15 -2.84
C GLY A 206 -23.92 -7.35 -3.05
N VAL A 207 -23.79 -7.82 -4.28
CA VAL A 207 -22.99 -9.01 -4.63
C VAL A 207 -21.50 -8.86 -4.28
N ALA A 208 -20.96 -7.63 -4.31
CA ALA A 208 -19.56 -7.35 -4.03
C ALA A 208 -19.23 -7.51 -2.53
N ASP A 209 -18.14 -8.21 -2.23
CA ASP A 209 -17.63 -8.35 -0.85
C ASP A 209 -16.90 -7.09 -0.40
N GLY A 210 -16.27 -6.39 -1.34
CA GLY A 210 -15.61 -5.10 -1.20
C GLY A 210 -15.56 -4.37 -2.54
N LEU A 211 -14.93 -3.20 -2.60
CA LEU A 211 -14.72 -2.48 -3.86
C LEU A 211 -13.26 -2.08 -4.02
N PHE A 212 -12.79 -2.13 -5.27
CA PHE A 212 -11.53 -1.58 -5.73
C PHE A 212 -11.81 -0.25 -6.45
N SER A 213 -10.97 0.75 -6.22
CA SER A 213 -11.01 2.02 -6.95
C SER A 213 -9.89 2.05 -7.99
N TRP A 214 -10.18 2.49 -9.21
CA TRP A 214 -9.17 2.75 -10.25
C TRP A 214 -8.62 4.20 -10.20
N ASN A 215 -9.12 5.02 -9.27
CA ASN A 215 -8.75 6.43 -9.20
C ASN A 215 -7.40 6.63 -8.47
N ALA A 216 -6.30 6.33 -9.16
CA ALA A 216 -4.94 6.38 -8.62
C ALA A 216 -4.22 7.73 -8.83
N TRP A 217 -4.77 8.61 -9.68
CA TRP A 217 -4.08 9.79 -10.19
C TRP A 217 -4.89 11.08 -10.00
N PRO A 218 -4.22 12.22 -9.73
CA PRO A 218 -4.90 13.50 -9.53
C PRO A 218 -5.52 14.05 -10.81
N ILE A 219 -6.59 14.83 -10.63
CA ILE A 219 -7.25 15.55 -11.72
C ILE A 219 -6.80 17.01 -11.70
N GLY A 220 -6.26 17.49 -12.83
CA GLY A 220 -5.77 18.85 -13.00
C GLY A 220 -4.31 19.03 -12.56
N ASP A 221 -4.00 20.23 -12.09
CA ASP A 221 -2.66 20.65 -11.67
C ASP A 221 -2.40 20.52 -10.16
N GLN A 222 -3.32 19.88 -9.43
CA GLN A 222 -3.25 19.71 -7.98
C GLN A 222 -2.60 18.39 -7.58
N ASP A 223 -2.10 18.32 -6.34
CA ASP A 223 -1.60 17.07 -5.76
C ASP A 223 -2.75 16.09 -5.47
N MET A 224 -2.40 14.82 -5.31
CA MET A 224 -3.38 13.78 -5.02
C MET A 224 -3.97 13.94 -3.62
N THR A 225 -5.27 13.67 -3.47
CA THR A 225 -5.95 13.76 -2.17
C THR A 225 -6.65 12.45 -1.82
N SER A 226 -6.87 12.22 -0.52
CA SER A 226 -7.62 11.06 -0.01
C SER A 226 -9.15 11.19 -0.12
N LYS A 227 -9.66 12.22 -0.82
CA LYS A 227 -11.11 12.48 -0.91
C LYS A 227 -11.86 11.34 -1.59
N SER A 228 -11.30 10.77 -2.66
CA SER A 228 -11.91 9.65 -3.36
C SER A 228 -11.91 8.41 -2.47
N ASP A 229 -10.82 8.16 -1.76
CA ASP A 229 -10.71 7.02 -0.84
C ASP A 229 -11.73 7.12 0.31
N ALA A 230 -11.92 8.31 0.87
CA ALA A 230 -12.91 8.56 1.90
C ALA A 230 -14.36 8.28 1.43
N ALA A 231 -14.65 8.54 0.15
CA ALA A 231 -15.96 8.20 -0.42
C ALA A 231 -16.17 6.68 -0.51
N TYR A 232 -15.13 5.92 -0.88
CA TYR A 232 -15.18 4.46 -0.87
C TYR A 232 -15.36 3.90 0.54
N GLU A 233 -14.55 4.33 1.52
CA GLU A 233 -14.67 3.93 2.93
C GLU A 233 -16.08 4.21 3.48
N TRP A 234 -16.64 5.38 3.17
CA TRP A 234 -17.99 5.76 3.57
C TRP A 234 -19.06 4.84 2.96
N ALA A 235 -18.99 4.58 1.66
CA ALA A 235 -19.94 3.72 0.97
C ALA A 235 -19.88 2.27 1.47
N LEU A 236 -18.67 1.75 1.69
CA LEU A 236 -18.40 0.36 2.06
C LEU A 236 -18.85 0.00 3.47
N LYS A 237 -18.99 0.97 4.39
CA LYS A 237 -19.49 0.75 5.76
C LYS A 237 -18.77 -0.39 6.48
N GLY A 238 -17.45 -0.45 6.34
CA GLY A 238 -16.59 -1.48 6.92
C GLY A 238 -16.41 -2.75 6.08
N LYS A 239 -16.98 -2.82 4.87
CA LYS A 239 -16.57 -3.82 3.87
C LYS A 239 -15.16 -3.51 3.36
N PRO A 240 -14.40 -4.52 2.90
CA PRO A 240 -13.05 -4.30 2.39
C PRO A 240 -12.95 -3.27 1.26
N TYR A 241 -12.04 -2.31 1.45
CA TYR A 241 -11.60 -1.38 0.42
C TYR A 241 -10.25 -1.82 -0.14
N MET A 242 -10.13 -1.85 -1.47
CA MET A 242 -8.86 -1.97 -2.17
C MET A 242 -8.46 -0.61 -2.74
N MET A 243 -7.45 -0.01 -2.11
CA MET A 243 -6.96 1.32 -2.44
C MET A 243 -5.95 1.27 -3.58
N PRO A 244 -6.08 2.10 -4.63
CA PRO A 244 -5.12 2.16 -5.73
C PRO A 244 -3.89 2.98 -5.33
N VAL A 245 -2.71 2.51 -5.70
CA VAL A 245 -1.44 3.25 -5.51
C VAL A 245 -0.64 3.17 -6.81
N SER A 246 -0.28 4.31 -7.38
CA SER A 246 0.44 4.38 -8.66
C SER A 246 1.49 5.49 -8.60
N PRO A 247 2.69 5.32 -9.18
CA PRO A 247 3.75 6.33 -9.07
C PRO A 247 3.62 7.44 -10.11
N TRP A 248 3.11 7.13 -11.30
CA TRP A 248 3.14 8.01 -12.47
C TRP A 248 2.04 7.60 -13.45
N PHE A 249 1.78 8.38 -14.49
CA PHE A 249 0.98 7.95 -15.64
C PHE A 249 1.29 8.79 -16.87
N TYR A 250 1.64 8.14 -17.97
CA TYR A 250 1.71 8.77 -19.28
C TYR A 250 1.45 7.72 -20.36
N THR A 251 0.60 8.07 -21.32
CA THR A 251 0.35 7.23 -22.50
C THR A 251 0.32 8.08 -23.75
N ASN A 252 0.89 7.56 -24.83
CA ASN A 252 0.69 8.06 -26.19
C ASN A 252 0.58 6.86 -27.13
N LEU A 253 -0.61 6.25 -27.11
CA LEU A 253 -0.99 5.05 -27.87
C LEU A 253 -2.24 5.35 -28.71
N PRO A 254 -2.11 6.07 -29.84
CA PRO A 254 -3.22 6.40 -30.74
C PRO A 254 -4.01 5.18 -31.24
N GLY A 255 -3.38 4.01 -31.32
CA GLY A 255 -4.04 2.74 -31.64
C GLY A 255 -5.17 2.37 -30.66
N TYR A 256 -5.09 2.87 -29.43
CA TYR A 256 -6.11 2.71 -28.39
C TYR A 256 -6.89 4.00 -28.11
N ASN A 257 -6.73 5.03 -28.94
CA ASN A 257 -7.26 6.38 -28.70
C ASN A 257 -6.77 7.00 -27.37
N LYS A 258 -5.53 6.67 -26.95
CA LYS A 258 -4.94 7.16 -25.71
C LYS A 258 -3.80 8.14 -25.98
N ASN A 259 -3.90 9.36 -25.44
CA ASN A 259 -2.81 10.34 -25.47
C ASN A 259 -2.97 11.39 -24.35
N TRP A 260 -2.54 11.05 -23.13
CA TRP A 260 -2.59 11.97 -22.00
C TRP A 260 -1.58 11.62 -20.90
N VAL A 261 -1.40 12.57 -19.98
CA VAL A 261 -0.60 12.46 -18.76
C VAL A 261 -1.45 12.90 -17.56
N TRP A 262 -1.24 12.28 -16.41
CA TRP A 262 -1.70 12.80 -15.12
C TRP A 262 -0.51 13.27 -14.29
N ARG A 263 -0.73 14.19 -13.35
CA ARG A 263 0.37 14.68 -12.51
C ARG A 263 0.91 13.55 -11.64
N GLY A 264 2.17 13.18 -11.85
CA GLY A 264 2.88 12.18 -11.06
C GLY A 264 3.98 12.76 -10.16
N ASP A 265 4.16 14.08 -10.19
CA ASP A 265 5.24 14.85 -9.54
C ASP A 265 5.58 14.33 -8.12
N ASP A 266 4.62 14.36 -7.20
CA ASP A 266 4.78 13.97 -5.79
C ASP A 266 3.98 12.69 -5.46
N LEU A 267 3.34 12.09 -6.48
CA LEU A 267 2.26 11.12 -6.34
C LEU A 267 2.64 9.85 -5.55
N TRP A 268 3.81 9.29 -5.83
CA TRP A 268 4.26 8.08 -5.15
C TRP A 268 4.39 8.29 -3.64
N TYR A 269 4.93 9.43 -3.22
CA TYR A 269 5.03 9.77 -1.80
C TYR A 269 3.66 10.02 -1.18
N ASP A 270 2.81 10.80 -1.88
CA ASP A 270 1.48 11.14 -1.40
C ASP A 270 0.60 9.90 -1.17
N ARG A 271 0.55 8.98 -2.15
CA ARG A 271 -0.26 7.76 -2.03
C ARG A 271 0.20 6.87 -0.88
N TRP A 272 1.50 6.67 -0.69
CA TRP A 272 1.99 5.85 0.43
C TRP A 272 1.77 6.51 1.79
N THR A 273 1.82 7.84 1.86
CA THR A 273 1.41 8.57 3.07
C THR A 273 -0.08 8.36 3.34
N GLN A 274 -0.93 8.50 2.31
CA GLN A 274 -2.37 8.29 2.41
C GLN A 274 -2.74 6.85 2.78
N VAL A 275 -1.98 5.83 2.32
CA VAL A 275 -2.17 4.44 2.75
C VAL A 275 -2.06 4.31 4.26
N MET A 276 -1.09 4.99 4.89
CA MET A 276 -0.91 4.98 6.34
C MET A 276 -2.01 5.77 7.09
N GLU A 277 -2.64 6.73 6.44
CA GLU A 277 -3.77 7.49 7.01
C GLU A 277 -5.09 6.70 6.92
N ILE A 278 -5.32 6.04 5.79
CA ILE A 278 -6.57 5.34 5.48
C ILE A 278 -6.58 3.94 6.08
N MET A 279 -5.43 3.25 6.09
CA MET A 279 -5.31 1.85 6.51
C MET A 279 -6.33 0.93 5.81
N PRO A 280 -6.35 0.88 4.46
CA PRO A 280 -7.32 0.09 3.71
C PRO A 280 -7.15 -1.41 3.97
N THR A 281 -8.07 -2.24 3.49
CA THR A 281 -7.92 -3.71 3.61
C THR A 281 -6.90 -4.26 2.62
N PHE A 282 -6.92 -3.71 1.41
CA PHE A 282 -5.99 -4.04 0.35
C PHE A 282 -5.37 -2.75 -0.20
N VAL A 283 -4.11 -2.84 -0.61
CA VAL A 283 -3.51 -1.88 -1.54
C VAL A 283 -3.28 -2.62 -2.85
N GLN A 284 -3.74 -2.06 -3.96
CA GLN A 284 -3.32 -2.52 -5.28
C GLN A 284 -2.39 -1.49 -5.91
N ILE A 285 -1.14 -1.88 -6.12
CA ILE A 285 -0.18 -1.10 -6.89
C ILE A 285 -0.54 -1.21 -8.38
N ILE A 286 -0.79 -0.07 -9.02
CA ILE A 286 -1.12 0.05 -10.45
C ILE A 286 0.10 0.72 -11.11
N SER A 287 1.03 -0.04 -11.69
CA SER A 287 1.02 -1.48 -11.96
C SER A 287 2.41 -2.10 -11.81
N TRP A 288 2.53 -3.41 -12.02
CA TRP A 288 3.81 -4.09 -12.11
C TRP A 288 4.46 -3.92 -13.48
N ASN A 289 3.75 -4.14 -14.59
CA ASN A 289 4.34 -4.23 -15.94
C ASN A 289 3.51 -3.54 -17.05
N ASP A 290 2.71 -2.51 -16.72
CA ASP A 290 2.09 -1.69 -17.75
C ASP A 290 3.05 -0.60 -18.26
N TYR A 291 3.83 -0.97 -19.27
CA TYR A 291 4.79 -0.06 -19.91
C TYR A 291 4.10 0.99 -20.79
N GLY A 292 2.96 0.64 -21.38
CA GLY A 292 2.21 1.50 -22.29
C GLY A 292 1.58 2.70 -21.57
N GLU A 293 1.29 2.56 -20.28
CA GLU A 293 0.74 3.66 -19.46
C GLU A 293 1.75 4.26 -18.47
N SER A 294 3.03 3.85 -18.56
CA SER A 294 4.14 4.45 -17.82
C SER A 294 3.97 4.46 -16.29
N HIS A 295 3.23 3.50 -15.74
CA HIS A 295 3.00 3.42 -14.29
C HIS A 295 3.46 2.10 -13.68
N HIS A 296 4.19 1.31 -14.46
CA HIS A 296 4.85 0.10 -14.00
C HIS A 296 5.89 0.42 -12.91
N ILE A 297 6.02 -0.50 -11.94
CA ILE A 297 7.13 -0.51 -10.97
C ILE A 297 8.05 -1.71 -11.17
N GLY A 298 7.75 -2.65 -12.08
CA GLY A 298 8.55 -3.82 -12.44
C GLY A 298 9.73 -3.49 -13.37
N PRO A 299 10.60 -4.47 -13.68
CA PRO A 299 11.69 -4.26 -14.64
C PRO A 299 11.14 -4.05 -16.06
N VAL A 300 11.71 -3.10 -16.82
CA VAL A 300 11.39 -2.95 -18.25
C VAL A 300 12.03 -4.10 -19.03
N ARG A 301 11.22 -5.01 -19.55
CA ARG A 301 11.69 -6.14 -20.35
C ARG A 301 11.57 -5.87 -21.85
N SER A 302 12.67 -6.00 -22.59
CA SER A 302 12.71 -5.71 -24.03
C SER A 302 11.81 -6.63 -24.87
N ASN A 303 11.54 -7.86 -24.42
CA ASN A 303 10.61 -8.80 -25.05
C ASN A 303 9.13 -8.52 -24.73
N ALA A 304 8.83 -7.48 -23.94
CA ALA A 304 7.49 -7.19 -23.40
C ALA A 304 6.88 -5.86 -23.89
N LEU A 305 7.45 -5.28 -24.94
CA LEU A 305 7.14 -3.91 -25.40
C LEU A 305 6.23 -3.87 -26.63
N GLU A 306 5.50 -4.95 -26.91
CA GLU A 306 4.58 -5.04 -28.07
C GLU A 306 3.45 -4.00 -28.01
N ALA A 307 3.06 -3.56 -26.80
CA ALA A 307 2.04 -2.52 -26.60
C ALA A 307 2.34 -1.21 -27.37
N PHE A 308 3.62 -0.85 -27.55
CA PHE A 308 4.03 0.34 -28.30
C PHE A 308 3.79 0.19 -29.81
N GLU A 309 3.95 -1.01 -30.36
CA GLU A 309 3.68 -1.29 -31.76
C GLU A 309 2.16 -1.35 -32.02
N VAL A 310 1.44 -2.15 -31.24
CA VAL A 310 -0.02 -2.31 -31.38
C VAL A 310 -0.76 -1.01 -31.09
N GLY A 311 -0.33 -0.31 -30.04
CA GLY A 311 -0.83 1.02 -29.67
C GLY A 311 -0.36 2.14 -30.59
N LYS A 312 0.48 1.86 -31.60
CA LYS A 312 0.97 2.82 -32.60
C LYS A 312 1.65 4.04 -31.97
N ALA A 313 2.47 3.82 -30.95
CA ALA A 313 3.19 4.87 -30.27
C ALA A 313 4.11 5.62 -31.26
N PRO A 314 4.26 6.95 -31.15
CA PRO A 314 5.19 7.70 -32.01
C PRO A 314 6.65 7.33 -31.75
N PHE A 315 6.96 6.86 -30.55
CA PHE A 315 8.23 6.27 -30.12
C PHE A 315 7.98 5.45 -28.84
N ASN A 316 8.92 4.59 -28.47
CA ASN A 316 8.84 3.84 -27.23
C ASN A 316 9.39 4.67 -26.06
N TYR A 317 8.49 5.18 -25.21
CA TYR A 317 8.83 6.03 -24.06
C TYR A 317 9.23 5.28 -22.79
N ALA A 318 9.19 3.94 -22.78
CA ALA A 318 9.72 3.13 -21.68
C ALA A 318 11.21 2.76 -21.86
N LEU A 319 11.74 2.83 -23.10
CA LEU A 319 13.17 2.60 -23.33
C LEU A 319 14.02 3.64 -22.58
N ASP A 320 15.04 3.18 -21.87
CA ASP A 320 15.92 3.99 -21.02
C ASP A 320 15.19 4.85 -19.98
N HIS A 321 14.02 4.40 -19.53
CA HIS A 321 13.20 4.99 -18.45
C HIS A 321 12.80 3.89 -17.45
N PRO A 322 13.77 3.33 -16.70
CA PRO A 322 13.48 2.34 -15.68
C PRO A 322 12.66 2.97 -14.54
N HIS A 323 11.75 2.19 -13.97
CA HIS A 323 10.86 2.59 -12.87
C HIS A 323 11.06 1.75 -11.59
N ASP A 324 11.96 0.78 -11.63
CA ASP A 324 12.22 -0.15 -10.53
C ASP A 324 12.75 0.52 -9.26
N GLY A 325 13.36 1.70 -9.38
CA GLY A 325 13.73 2.53 -8.23
C GLY A 325 12.57 2.89 -7.29
N TRP A 326 11.33 2.91 -7.78
CA TRP A 326 10.15 3.11 -6.91
C TRP A 326 9.85 1.92 -5.99
N ARG A 327 10.38 0.72 -6.29
CA ARG A 327 10.24 -0.44 -5.40
C ARG A 327 11.13 -0.37 -4.16
N HIS A 328 12.17 0.45 -4.20
CA HIS A 328 13.29 0.35 -3.28
C HIS A 328 12.92 0.61 -1.81
N ALA A 329 11.97 1.52 -1.54
CA ALA A 329 11.45 1.79 -0.20
C ALA A 329 10.19 0.97 0.15
N LEU A 330 9.66 0.16 -0.79
CA LEU A 330 8.42 -0.59 -0.57
C LEU A 330 8.47 -1.55 0.62
N PRO A 331 9.55 -2.30 0.88
CA PRO A 331 9.59 -3.19 2.04
C PRO A 331 9.28 -2.46 3.35
N TYR A 332 9.89 -1.28 3.57
CA TYR A 332 9.63 -0.44 4.74
C TYR A 332 8.19 0.07 4.78
N LEU A 333 7.69 0.57 3.64
CA LEU A 333 6.34 1.15 3.55
C LEU A 333 5.25 0.10 3.75
N ILE A 334 5.39 -1.07 3.12
CA ILE A 334 4.46 -2.18 3.22
C ILE A 334 4.48 -2.77 4.64
N ASP A 335 5.66 -2.97 5.23
CA ASP A 335 5.76 -3.47 6.60
C ASP A 335 5.15 -2.47 7.60
N SER A 336 5.35 -1.17 7.36
CA SER A 336 4.72 -0.11 8.16
C SER A 336 3.21 -0.18 8.11
N TYR A 337 2.65 -0.32 6.90
CA TYR A 337 1.21 -0.43 6.67
C TYR A 337 0.63 -1.71 7.30
N LYS A 338 1.21 -2.87 6.99
CA LYS A 338 0.66 -4.16 7.45
C LYS A 338 0.74 -4.33 8.97
N SER A 339 1.72 -3.71 9.62
CA SER A 339 1.87 -3.75 11.09
C SER A 339 1.26 -2.55 11.81
N ALA A 340 0.80 -1.53 11.08
CA ALA A 340 0.42 -0.22 11.60
C ALA A 340 1.50 0.47 12.46
N VAL A 341 2.78 0.07 12.29
CA VAL A 341 3.92 0.57 13.07
C VAL A 341 5.14 0.67 12.16
N GLN A 342 5.87 1.79 12.23
CA GLN A 342 7.13 1.94 11.51
C GLN A 342 8.19 0.94 12.02
N PRO A 343 8.72 0.04 11.17
CA PRO A 343 9.77 -0.88 11.56
C PRO A 343 11.11 -0.16 11.72
N GLU A 344 12.12 -0.89 12.18
CA GLU A 344 13.50 -0.43 12.17
C GLU A 344 13.98 -0.21 10.73
N ILE A 345 14.67 0.90 10.49
CA ILE A 345 15.32 1.19 9.21
C ILE A 345 16.66 0.45 9.20
N LYS A 346 16.71 -0.66 8.46
CA LYS A 346 17.92 -1.49 8.33
C LYS A 346 18.92 -0.92 7.32
N THR A 347 18.37 -0.32 6.26
CA THR A 347 19.12 0.29 5.17
C THR A 347 18.49 1.64 4.86
N GLU A 348 19.28 2.69 4.93
CA GLU A 348 18.85 4.01 4.44
C GLU A 348 18.91 4.03 2.92
N SER A 349 18.13 4.88 2.27
CA SER A 349 18.11 4.90 0.81
C SER A 349 17.71 6.24 0.23
N LEU A 350 18.03 6.43 -1.05
CA LEU A 350 17.62 7.55 -1.87
C LEU A 350 16.96 7.03 -3.15
N THR A 351 15.77 7.54 -3.46
CA THR A 351 15.07 7.34 -4.74
C THR A 351 14.86 8.70 -5.40
N THR A 352 15.03 8.79 -6.71
CA THR A 352 14.81 10.01 -7.49
C THR A 352 14.10 9.74 -8.80
N TRP A 353 13.30 10.70 -9.26
CA TRP A 353 12.65 10.65 -10.56
C TRP A 353 12.47 12.03 -11.18
N TYR A 354 12.49 12.08 -12.51
CA TYR A 354 12.29 13.30 -13.31
C TYR A 354 12.13 12.99 -14.80
N ARG A 355 11.65 13.95 -15.59
CA ARG A 355 11.67 13.87 -17.06
C ARG A 355 13.04 14.21 -17.62
N SER A 356 13.45 13.54 -18.68
CA SER A 356 14.74 13.77 -19.33
C SER A 356 14.81 15.01 -20.24
N SER A 357 13.75 15.82 -20.29
CA SER A 357 13.69 17.06 -21.06
C SER A 357 12.82 18.10 -20.37
N PRO A 358 13.14 19.40 -20.50
CA PRO A 358 12.21 20.47 -20.12
C PRO A 358 10.85 20.31 -20.82
N ALA A 359 9.77 20.72 -20.15
CA ALA A 359 8.41 20.56 -20.65
C ALA A 359 8.21 21.18 -22.05
N LEU A 360 8.87 22.32 -22.27
CA LEU A 360 8.74 23.15 -23.48
C LEU A 360 9.93 23.00 -24.45
N ALA A 361 10.82 22.02 -24.24
CA ALA A 361 11.95 21.80 -25.14
C ALA A 361 11.48 21.33 -26.53
N CYS A 362 10.44 20.51 -26.58
CA CYS A 362 9.91 19.90 -27.79
C CYS A 362 8.39 20.04 -27.90
N LYS A 363 7.81 19.53 -28.99
CA LYS A 363 6.35 19.46 -29.12
C LYS A 363 5.78 18.46 -28.11
N ASP A 364 4.61 18.74 -27.59
CA ASP A 364 3.89 17.83 -26.68
C ASP A 364 3.41 16.53 -27.34
N GLY A 365 3.44 16.44 -28.68
CA GLY A 365 2.96 15.28 -29.44
C GLY A 365 1.43 15.13 -29.41
N GLY A 366 0.70 16.23 -29.16
CA GLY A 366 -0.74 16.21 -28.94
C GLY A 366 -1.13 15.65 -27.57
N THR A 367 -0.17 15.42 -26.68
CA THR A 367 -0.43 14.95 -25.30
C THR A 367 -1.20 16.01 -24.56
N THR A 368 -2.25 15.58 -23.86
CA THR A 368 -3.05 16.42 -22.97
C THR A 368 -2.71 16.11 -21.52
N ALA A 369 -2.78 17.08 -20.61
CA ALA A 369 -2.89 16.75 -19.20
C ALA A 369 -4.37 16.55 -18.88
N ASN A 370 -4.69 15.40 -18.27
CA ASN A 370 -6.05 14.88 -18.13
C ASN A 370 -6.73 14.59 -19.47
N THR A 371 -7.84 13.85 -19.44
CA THR A 371 -8.53 13.41 -20.67
C THR A 371 -10.03 13.70 -20.66
N ALA A 372 -10.51 14.23 -21.79
CA ALA A 372 -11.95 14.42 -22.02
C ALA A 372 -12.70 13.08 -22.07
N ALA A 373 -12.02 11.96 -22.39
CA ALA A 373 -12.61 10.63 -22.35
C ALA A 373 -13.14 10.27 -20.96
N HIS A 374 -12.55 10.84 -19.90
CA HIS A 374 -12.97 10.66 -18.50
C HIS A 374 -13.76 11.87 -17.99
N SER A 375 -14.33 12.67 -18.89
CA SER A 375 -15.04 13.92 -18.56
C SER A 375 -14.21 14.91 -17.73
N GLN A 376 -12.88 14.89 -17.90
CA GLN A 376 -11.97 15.79 -17.19
C GLN A 376 -11.70 17.05 -18.00
N LYS A 377 -11.43 18.17 -17.31
CA LYS A 377 -10.91 19.37 -17.95
C LYS A 377 -9.50 19.09 -18.47
N VAL A 378 -9.29 19.30 -19.76
CA VAL A 378 -7.99 19.16 -20.42
C VAL A 378 -7.14 20.42 -20.18
N LEU A 379 -5.87 20.22 -19.81
CA LEU A 379 -4.86 21.25 -19.61
C LEU A 379 -3.62 20.97 -20.48
N SER A 380 -2.68 21.92 -20.54
CA SER A 380 -1.37 21.64 -21.15
C SER A 380 -0.52 20.78 -20.20
N PRO A 381 0.17 19.73 -20.71
CA PRO A 381 1.14 18.97 -19.91
C PRO A 381 2.21 19.81 -19.21
N ALA A 382 2.66 20.90 -19.85
CA ALA A 382 3.67 21.79 -19.29
C ALA A 382 3.16 22.61 -18.09
N GLU A 383 1.85 22.82 -17.99
CA GLU A 383 1.23 23.48 -16.84
C GLU A 383 1.09 22.54 -15.65
N VAL A 384 1.01 21.22 -15.89
CA VAL A 384 0.67 20.22 -14.88
C VAL A 384 1.91 19.52 -14.33
N VAL A 385 2.77 18.99 -15.20
CA VAL A 385 3.93 18.18 -14.80
C VAL A 385 5.18 19.07 -14.81
N LYS A 386 5.75 19.34 -13.63
CA LYS A 386 6.75 20.39 -13.45
C LYS A 386 8.17 19.98 -13.86
N ASP A 387 8.96 20.95 -14.30
CA ASP A 387 10.40 20.80 -14.57
C ASP A 387 11.21 20.74 -13.26
N LYS A 388 11.05 19.65 -12.52
CA LYS A 388 11.73 19.39 -11.25
C LYS A 388 12.38 18.00 -11.22
N ILE A 389 13.40 17.88 -10.38
CA ILE A 389 13.98 16.63 -9.92
C ILE A 389 13.37 16.33 -8.55
N PHE A 390 12.62 15.23 -8.47
CA PHE A 390 11.96 14.77 -7.27
C PHE A 390 12.80 13.69 -6.61
N TYR A 391 12.73 13.61 -5.28
CA TYR A 391 13.46 12.62 -4.52
C TYR A 391 12.75 12.29 -3.21
N SER A 392 12.86 11.03 -2.81
CA SER A 392 12.47 10.53 -1.50
C SER A 392 13.64 9.78 -0.87
N ALA A 393 13.76 9.86 0.44
CA ALA A 393 14.81 9.16 1.17
C ALA A 393 14.25 8.49 2.42
N LEU A 394 14.59 7.21 2.62
CA LEU A 394 14.32 6.51 3.88
C LEU A 394 15.50 6.73 4.80
N LEU A 395 15.31 7.45 5.91
CA LEU A 395 16.41 7.89 6.77
C LEU A 395 16.16 7.65 8.26
N THR A 396 17.23 7.30 8.98
CA THR A 396 17.30 7.22 10.44
C THR A 396 17.34 8.60 11.10
N SER A 397 17.89 9.59 10.39
CA SER A 397 17.96 11.01 10.76
C SER A 397 18.14 11.86 9.49
N ALA A 398 17.80 13.15 9.56
CA ALA A 398 17.85 14.04 8.40
C ALA A 398 19.24 14.08 7.73
N ALA A 399 19.24 14.06 6.39
CA ALA A 399 20.43 14.25 5.55
C ALA A 399 20.26 15.50 4.67
N GLU A 400 21.35 15.96 4.06
CA GLU A 400 21.33 17.05 3.08
C GLU A 400 21.37 16.49 1.66
N ILE A 401 20.55 17.05 0.77
CA ILE A 401 20.56 16.71 -0.66
C ILE A 401 21.23 17.85 -1.43
N THR A 402 22.05 17.49 -2.42
CA THR A 402 22.55 18.40 -3.45
C THR A 402 22.24 17.81 -4.82
N VAL A 403 21.72 18.63 -5.72
CA VAL A 403 21.42 18.24 -7.10
C VAL A 403 22.23 19.10 -8.05
N SER A 404 22.98 18.46 -8.95
CA SER A 404 23.75 19.11 -10.00
C SER A 404 23.15 18.79 -11.36
N VAL A 405 22.93 19.82 -12.18
CA VAL A 405 22.50 19.66 -13.59
C VAL A 405 23.48 20.43 -14.47
N GLY A 406 24.15 19.74 -15.38
CA GLY A 406 25.16 20.37 -16.27
C GLY A 406 26.30 21.05 -15.51
N GLY A 407 26.67 20.50 -14.33
CA GLY A 407 27.70 21.05 -13.45
C GLY A 407 27.24 22.19 -12.54
N LYS A 408 25.97 22.62 -12.61
CA LYS A 408 25.40 23.64 -11.71
C LYS A 408 24.73 22.96 -10.53
N SER A 409 25.33 23.07 -9.36
CA SER A 409 24.82 22.49 -8.11
C SER A 409 23.83 23.40 -7.39
N GLN A 410 22.81 22.79 -6.81
CA GLN A 410 21.81 23.43 -5.98
C GLN A 410 21.57 22.58 -4.72
N LYS A 411 21.39 23.22 -3.56
CA LYS A 411 21.00 22.53 -2.33
C LYS A 411 19.51 22.17 -2.41
N GLY A 412 19.19 20.90 -2.21
CA GLY A 412 17.84 20.38 -2.12
C GLY A 412 17.13 20.80 -0.83
N ASN A 413 15.80 20.74 -0.85
CA ASN A 413 14.93 21.04 0.29
C ASN A 413 13.96 19.87 0.50
N TRP A 414 13.76 19.49 1.77
CA TRP A 414 12.69 18.58 2.16
C TRP A 414 11.38 19.36 2.25
N THR A 415 10.40 19.01 1.43
CA THR A 415 9.03 19.56 1.49
C THR A 415 8.17 18.78 2.48
N SER A 416 8.51 17.50 2.71
CA SER A 416 7.86 16.65 3.69
C SER A 416 8.92 15.88 4.49
N THR A 417 8.74 15.83 5.81
CA THR A 417 9.64 15.13 6.74
C THR A 417 8.84 14.21 7.65
N PRO A 418 9.39 13.07 8.06
CA PRO A 418 8.69 12.14 8.94
C PRO A 418 8.66 12.65 10.38
N ASP A 419 7.61 12.27 11.10
CA ASP A 419 7.51 12.54 12.53
C ASP A 419 8.74 12.04 13.30
N LYS A 420 9.22 12.84 14.24
CA LYS A 420 10.42 12.55 15.05
C LYS A 420 11.72 12.39 14.24
N GLY A 421 11.72 12.78 12.97
CA GLY A 421 12.92 12.83 12.13
C GLY A 421 13.46 11.48 11.68
N ARG A 422 12.62 10.43 11.68
CA ARG A 422 12.98 9.08 11.21
C ARG A 422 11.88 8.52 10.32
N GLY A 423 12.23 8.05 9.12
CA GLY A 423 11.28 7.51 8.16
C GLY A 423 11.47 8.12 6.77
N MET A 424 10.37 8.25 6.02
CA MET A 424 10.38 8.77 4.66
C MET A 424 10.42 10.30 4.63
N TYR A 425 11.48 10.83 4.06
CA TYR A 425 11.63 12.23 3.63
C TYR A 425 11.27 12.35 2.16
N HIS A 426 10.73 13.52 1.77
CA HIS A 426 10.41 13.82 0.37
C HIS A 426 10.68 15.28 0.04
N GLY A 427 11.12 15.53 -1.19
CA GLY A 427 11.49 16.85 -1.66
C GLY A 427 11.62 16.91 -3.18
N SER A 428 11.75 18.13 -3.68
CA SER A 428 12.02 18.38 -5.09
C SER A 428 12.77 19.69 -5.29
N ILE A 429 13.40 19.83 -6.46
CA ILE A 429 14.08 21.06 -6.87
C ILE A 429 13.89 21.30 -8.37
N PRO A 430 13.70 22.55 -8.84
CA PRO A 430 13.71 22.81 -10.27
C PRO A 430 15.06 22.43 -10.90
N PHE A 431 15.05 21.75 -12.04
CA PHE A 431 16.28 21.58 -12.81
C PHE A 431 16.56 22.85 -13.63
N LEU A 432 17.72 23.48 -13.40
CA LEU A 432 18.09 24.75 -14.02
C LEU A 432 18.98 24.53 -15.24
N GLY A 433 18.36 24.27 -16.38
CA GLY A 433 19.02 24.03 -17.66
C GLY A 433 19.16 22.54 -17.99
N THR A 434 20.09 22.23 -18.89
CA THR A 434 20.35 20.90 -19.42
C THR A 434 21.75 20.41 -19.07
N GLY A 435 21.97 19.11 -19.13
CA GLY A 435 23.26 18.46 -18.85
C GLY A 435 23.14 17.25 -17.96
N ASP A 436 24.29 16.70 -17.60
CA ASP A 436 24.39 15.51 -16.74
C ASP A 436 23.80 15.82 -15.36
N VAL A 437 23.05 14.87 -14.83
CA VAL A 437 22.36 15.00 -13.55
C VAL A 437 23.11 14.17 -12.50
N VAL A 438 23.43 14.78 -11.36
CA VAL A 438 24.01 14.09 -10.21
C VAL A 438 23.25 14.49 -8.96
N ILE A 439 22.74 13.52 -8.23
CA ILE A 439 22.08 13.71 -6.93
C ILE A 439 22.99 13.12 -5.87
N THR A 440 23.39 13.93 -4.90
CA THR A 440 24.25 13.52 -3.79
C THR A 440 23.51 13.73 -2.49
N MET A 441 23.52 12.70 -1.64
CA MET A 441 23.02 12.77 -0.27
C MET A 441 24.18 12.72 0.70
N THR A 442 24.29 13.72 1.56
CA THR A 442 25.35 13.82 2.57
C THR A 442 24.77 13.87 3.97
N LYS A 443 25.38 13.15 4.91
CA LYS A 443 25.03 13.18 6.33
C LYS A 443 26.29 13.40 7.16
N TYR A 444 26.26 14.40 8.05
CA TYR A 444 27.41 14.80 8.89
C TYR A 444 28.71 15.09 8.10
N GLY A 445 28.59 15.60 6.87
CA GLY A 445 29.72 15.89 5.98
C GLY A 445 30.25 14.68 5.20
N THR A 446 29.67 13.49 5.37
CA THR A 446 29.98 12.28 4.60
C THR A 446 28.98 12.11 3.47
N GLU A 447 29.45 11.85 2.24
CA GLU A 447 28.59 11.38 1.15
C GLU A 447 28.11 9.96 1.48
N ILE A 448 26.79 9.82 1.67
CA ILE A 448 26.16 8.54 2.02
C ILE A 448 25.48 7.88 0.84
N ALA A 449 25.06 8.64 -0.18
CA ALA A 449 24.57 8.11 -1.44
C ALA A 449 24.84 9.07 -2.60
N LYS A 450 24.98 8.52 -3.80
CA LYS A 450 25.14 9.29 -5.03
C LYS A 450 24.45 8.57 -6.19
N ILE A 451 23.63 9.29 -6.94
CA ILE A 451 22.97 8.81 -8.15
C ILE A 451 23.44 9.65 -9.33
N GLU A 452 24.03 8.99 -10.32
CA GLU A 452 24.32 9.57 -11.63
C GLU A 452 23.13 9.30 -12.54
N GLY A 453 22.37 10.36 -12.82
CA GLY A 453 21.08 10.26 -13.48
C GLY A 453 21.15 10.39 -14.99
N LYS A 454 20.03 10.07 -15.65
CA LYS A 454 19.84 10.37 -17.07
C LYS A 454 20.01 11.86 -17.34
N LYS A 455 20.82 12.20 -18.34
CA LYS A 455 21.03 13.58 -18.81
C LYS A 455 19.69 14.26 -19.14
N ILE A 456 19.53 15.51 -18.70
CA ILE A 456 18.44 16.39 -19.15
C ILE A 456 18.89 17.08 -20.43
N ALA A 457 18.07 17.01 -21.47
CA ALA A 457 18.42 17.44 -22.81
C ALA A 457 17.26 18.22 -23.46
N ASP A 458 17.60 19.12 -24.40
CA ASP A 458 16.59 19.81 -25.21
C ASP A 458 16.19 18.96 -26.44
N GLU A 459 16.90 17.87 -26.69
CA GLU A 459 16.61 16.92 -27.74
C GLU A 459 15.64 15.83 -27.26
N CYS A 460 14.51 15.67 -27.97
CA CYS A 460 13.52 14.64 -27.67
C CYS A 460 13.38 13.62 -28.82
N PRO A 461 13.02 12.35 -28.51
CA PRO A 461 12.76 11.34 -29.52
C PRO A 461 11.68 11.80 -30.52
N GLY A 462 12.03 11.82 -31.81
CA GLY A 462 11.11 12.28 -32.87
C GLY A 462 10.68 13.74 -32.75
N GLY A 463 11.37 14.57 -31.94
CA GLY A 463 10.99 15.95 -31.67
C GLY A 463 9.73 16.09 -30.79
N ILE A 464 9.36 15.04 -30.04
CA ILE A 464 8.22 15.00 -29.14
C ILE A 464 8.71 14.79 -27.70
N THR A 465 8.22 15.60 -26.77
CA THR A 465 8.54 15.47 -25.34
C THR A 465 8.13 14.10 -24.82
N ASN A 466 9.06 13.39 -24.17
CA ASN A 466 8.71 12.21 -23.40
C ASN A 466 8.22 12.63 -22.02
N TRP A 467 6.92 12.46 -21.76
CA TRP A 467 6.31 12.78 -20.47
C TRP A 467 6.45 11.64 -19.45
N ASN A 468 7.10 10.54 -19.81
CA ASN A 468 7.48 9.50 -18.86
C ASN A 468 8.62 9.98 -17.92
N ALA A 469 8.66 9.44 -16.72
CA ALA A 469 9.74 9.70 -15.77
C ALA A 469 10.89 8.70 -15.98
N TRP A 470 12.12 9.17 -15.77
CA TRP A 470 13.27 8.31 -15.47
C TRP A 470 13.37 8.18 -13.96
N VAL A 471 13.61 6.97 -13.45
CA VAL A 471 13.69 6.69 -12.01
C VAL A 471 14.98 5.96 -11.69
N ALA A 472 15.57 6.26 -10.54
CA ALA A 472 16.63 5.46 -9.96
C ALA A 472 16.55 5.46 -8.45
N ALA A 473 17.18 4.47 -7.84
CA ALA A 473 17.37 4.40 -6.41
C ALA A 473 18.76 3.84 -6.07
N SER A 474 19.20 4.10 -4.85
CA SER A 474 20.44 3.56 -4.30
C SER A 474 20.33 3.43 -2.79
N ASP A 475 20.90 2.36 -2.26
CA ASP A 475 21.19 2.25 -0.83
C ASP A 475 22.11 3.40 -0.42
N ALA A 476 21.94 3.85 0.83
CA ALA A 476 22.77 4.85 1.47
C ALA A 476 23.58 4.23 2.62
N LEU A 477 24.84 4.68 2.74
CA LEU A 477 25.70 4.34 3.87
C LEU A 477 25.09 4.86 5.17
N HIS A 478 24.87 3.99 6.15
CA HIS A 478 24.50 4.40 7.50
C HIS A 478 25.69 5.09 8.17
N VAL A 479 25.45 6.27 8.75
CA VAL A 479 26.44 7.05 9.50
C VAL A 479 25.87 7.39 10.86
N GLU A 480 26.55 6.97 11.92
CA GLU A 480 26.19 7.27 13.30
C GLU A 480 26.26 8.77 13.59
N ASP A 481 25.36 9.25 14.46
CA ASP A 481 25.37 10.65 14.90
C ASP A 481 26.68 10.94 15.66
N PRO A 482 27.54 11.87 15.17
CA PRO A 482 28.77 12.22 15.87
C PRO A 482 28.52 12.95 17.20
N ASN A 483 27.33 13.51 17.41
CA ASN A 483 26.93 14.17 18.65
C ASN A 483 25.55 13.68 19.10
N PRO A 484 25.44 12.40 19.54
CA PRO A 484 24.16 11.86 19.95
C PRO A 484 23.61 12.72 21.09
N THR A 485 22.45 13.34 20.88
CA THR A 485 21.76 14.01 21.99
C THR A 485 21.51 12.94 23.04
N PRO A 486 21.87 13.14 24.32
CA PRO A 486 21.66 12.12 25.34
C PRO A 486 20.18 11.73 25.36
N THR A 487 19.88 10.53 24.89
CA THR A 487 18.56 9.95 25.03
C THR A 487 18.25 9.98 26.52
N GLN A 488 17.13 10.59 26.93
CA GLN A 488 16.63 10.37 28.29
C GLN A 488 16.24 8.90 28.40
N THR A 489 17.22 8.04 28.64
CA THR A 489 16.99 6.72 29.21
C THR A 489 16.45 6.98 30.61
N GLY A 490 15.24 6.46 30.84
CA GLY A 490 14.50 6.68 32.07
C GLY A 490 15.24 6.13 33.28
N ASP A 491 16.03 6.98 33.92
CA ASP A 491 16.02 7.08 35.37
C ASP A 491 15.27 8.36 35.69
N GLY A 492 13.98 8.20 36.00
CA GLY A 492 13.11 9.32 36.33
C GLY A 492 13.76 10.19 37.42
N PRO A 493 13.61 11.52 37.34
CA PRO A 493 14.15 12.39 38.37
C PRO A 493 13.55 11.99 39.72
N LYS A 494 14.41 11.65 40.68
CA LYS A 494 14.00 11.58 42.09
C LYS A 494 13.33 12.89 42.44
N SER A 495 12.04 12.80 42.71
CA SER A 495 11.20 13.89 43.18
C SER A 495 11.84 14.54 44.40
N THR A 496 12.26 15.78 44.25
CA THR A 496 12.25 16.79 45.31
C THR A 496 11.90 18.13 44.66
N ALA A 497 10.61 18.43 44.59
CA ALA A 497 10.14 19.80 44.36
C ALA A 497 8.99 20.09 45.31
N SER A 498 9.29 20.90 46.32
CA SER A 498 8.33 21.71 47.04
C SER A 498 8.19 23.06 46.31
N GLY A 499 6.95 23.45 46.02
CA GLY A 499 6.52 24.85 46.07
C GLY A 499 6.63 25.69 44.80
N ASP A 500 5.50 25.71 44.08
CA ASP A 500 4.70 26.88 43.71
C ASP A 500 5.15 27.86 42.60
N ASP A 501 4.21 27.97 41.63
CA ASP A 501 3.71 29.13 40.87
C ASP A 501 4.70 29.92 39.96
N ASP A 502 4.38 30.34 38.73
CA ASP A 502 3.09 30.67 38.14
C ASP A 502 3.21 30.86 36.60
N SER A 503 2.09 30.64 35.90
CA SER A 503 1.69 31.22 34.60
C SER A 503 2.50 31.01 33.30
N ALA A 504 1.87 30.34 32.32
CA ALA A 504 1.93 30.74 30.90
C ALA A 504 0.76 30.14 30.10
N ALA A 505 0.08 31.01 29.36
CA ALA A 505 -0.91 30.67 28.34
C ALA A 505 -0.28 29.96 27.15
N THR A 506 -1.01 29.04 26.49
CA THR A 506 -0.99 28.85 25.03
C THR A 506 -2.01 27.81 24.55
N SER A 507 -2.76 28.19 23.51
CA SER A 507 -3.00 27.42 22.29
C SER A 507 -3.52 25.98 22.42
N LEU A 508 -4.84 25.84 22.41
CA LEU A 508 -5.54 24.58 22.15
C LEU A 508 -5.50 24.22 20.66
N SER A 509 -4.74 23.18 20.32
CA SER A 509 -5.01 22.31 19.16
C SER A 509 -5.21 20.90 19.71
N ARG A 510 -6.47 20.48 19.81
CA ARG A 510 -6.92 19.17 20.29
C ARG A 510 -7.92 18.62 19.30
N SER A 511 -7.48 17.74 18.43
CA SER A 511 -8.26 16.78 17.63
C SER A 511 -7.19 15.86 17.04
N SER A 512 -6.85 14.73 17.68
CA SER A 512 -7.41 13.43 17.29
C SER A 512 -7.27 12.34 18.37
N LEU A 513 -7.02 12.70 19.64
CA LEU A 513 -6.83 11.70 20.72
C LEU A 513 -8.02 11.59 21.72
N ILE A 514 -9.10 12.33 21.50
CA ILE A 514 -10.21 12.42 22.47
C ILE A 514 -11.31 11.37 22.23
N CYS A 515 -11.45 10.81 21.02
CA CYS A 515 -12.49 9.83 20.75
C CYS A 515 -12.23 8.44 21.36
N VAL A 516 -10.99 8.10 21.69
CA VAL A 516 -10.65 6.79 22.29
C VAL A 516 -10.79 6.79 23.81
N VAL A 517 -10.59 7.93 24.47
CA VAL A 517 -10.63 8.03 25.95
C VAL A 517 -12.06 8.26 26.47
N VAL A 518 -12.92 8.97 25.71
CA VAL A 518 -14.31 9.24 26.14
C VAL A 518 -15.20 7.98 26.07
N ALA A 519 -14.91 7.05 25.15
CA ALA A 519 -15.62 5.77 25.08
C ALA A 519 -15.29 4.84 26.27
N LEU A 520 -14.07 4.90 26.81
CA LEU A 520 -13.65 4.06 27.95
C LEU A 520 -14.14 4.59 29.30
N ALA A 521 -14.33 5.91 29.46
CA ALA A 521 -14.89 6.48 30.68
C ALA A 521 -16.41 6.27 30.82
N SER A 522 -17.13 6.16 29.70
CA SER A 522 -18.60 6.06 29.71
C SER A 522 -19.12 4.65 30.03
N ILE A 523 -18.27 3.61 29.92
CA ILE A 523 -18.64 2.22 30.21
C ILE A 523 -18.39 1.85 31.69
N VAL A 524 -17.59 2.63 32.43
CA VAL A 524 -17.30 2.36 33.85
C VAL A 524 -18.32 3.02 34.80
N VAL A 525 -19.07 4.03 34.34
CA VAL A 525 -20.05 4.75 35.19
C VAL A 525 -21.47 4.17 35.11
N ALA A 526 -21.79 3.32 34.13
CA ALA A 526 -23.12 2.69 34.00
C ALA A 526 -23.27 1.35 34.76
N GLY A 527 -22.30 1.00 35.62
CA GLY A 527 -22.22 -0.29 36.32
C GLY A 527 -22.29 -0.22 37.85
N VAL A 528 -22.70 0.92 38.43
CA VAL A 528 -23.03 1.04 39.86
C VAL A 528 -24.11 2.12 40.06
N VAL A 529 -25.39 1.76 39.86
CA VAL A 529 -26.56 2.14 40.68
C VAL A 529 -27.55 0.98 40.60
#